data_AF-A0A4Q3I323-F1
#
_entry.id   AF-A0A4Q3I323-F1
#
_cell.length_a   1.000
_cell.length_b   1.000
_cell.length_c   1.000
_cell.angle_alpha   90.00
_cell.angle_beta   90.00
_cell.angle_gamma   90.00
#
_symmetry.space_group_name_H-M   'P 1'
#
loop_
_entity.id
_entity.type
_entity.pdbx_description
1 polymer ?
#
loop_
_entity_poly.entity_id
_entity_poly.type
_entity_poly.pdbx_seq_one_letter_code
_entity_poly.pdbx_strand_id
1 'polypeptide(L)'
;DGNDREIIVHSKLIVVDDRFVRVGSSNLNNRSEGLDTECDIALETVEAASQKAILDLRDDLLAEHLCANKEDVSRIIQQTGSMLAAIDILNVNPRCLRPFEVDTLKGEITSLIGTGIVDPKQPFWPIPEIKSGIRKLFSRLSFRRAA
;
A
#
# COMPACT_ATOMS: atom_id res chain seq x y z
N ASP A 1 -26.33 15.12 -7.81
CA ASP A 1 -26.22 16.28 -6.90
C ASP A 1 -25.01 17.16 -7.21
N GLY A 2 -24.10 16.78 -8.13
CA GLY A 2 -23.02 17.65 -8.59
C GLY A 2 -21.88 17.91 -7.60
N ASN A 3 -21.95 17.34 -6.40
CA ASN A 3 -20.87 17.47 -5.43
C ASN A 3 -19.93 16.26 -5.52
N ASP A 4 -18.69 16.53 -5.92
CA ASP A 4 -17.58 15.61 -5.73
C ASP A 4 -17.51 15.20 -4.26
N ARG A 5 -17.30 13.90 -4.02
CA ARG A 5 -17.17 13.35 -2.66
C ARG A 5 -15.79 12.74 -2.50
N GLU A 6 -15.16 13.07 -1.39
CA GLU A 6 -13.87 12.48 -1.03
C GLU A 6 -14.05 10.99 -0.70
N ILE A 7 -13.17 10.16 -1.24
CA ILE A 7 -13.04 8.75 -0.90
C ILE A 7 -11.70 8.60 -0.20
N ILE A 8 -11.74 8.25 1.09
CA ILE A 8 -10.52 8.00 1.86
C ILE A 8 -9.98 6.64 1.44
N VAL A 9 -8.87 6.64 0.69
CA VAL A 9 -8.15 5.42 0.32
C VAL A 9 -7.19 5.07 1.45
N HIS A 10 -7.53 4.03 2.22
CA HIS A 10 -6.69 3.54 3.31
C HIS A 10 -5.98 2.21 2.97
N SER A 11 -6.15 1.68 1.76
CA SER A 11 -5.48 0.46 1.33
C SER A 11 -3.96 0.67 1.18
N LYS A 12 -3.19 -0.38 1.49
CA LYS A 12 -1.76 -0.49 1.16
C LYS A 12 -1.59 -1.77 0.38
N LEU A 13 -1.79 -1.65 -0.92
CA LEU A 13 -1.88 -2.76 -1.84
C LEU A 13 -1.07 -2.44 -3.09
N ILE A 14 -0.33 -3.44 -3.57
CA ILE A 14 0.43 -3.36 -4.81
C ILE A 14 0.17 -4.64 -5.60
N VAL A 15 -0.11 -4.51 -6.88
CA VAL A 15 -0.18 -5.61 -7.86
C VAL A 15 0.82 -5.31 -8.97
N VAL A 16 1.63 -6.28 -9.34
CA VAL A 16 2.64 -6.15 -10.42
C VAL A 16 2.54 -7.33 -11.38
N ASP A 17 2.45 -7.02 -12.67
CA ASP A 17 2.49 -7.96 -13.80
C ASP A 17 1.57 -9.18 -13.66
N ASP A 18 0.46 -9.03 -12.93
CA ASP A 18 -0.49 -10.10 -12.61
C ASP A 18 0.17 -11.33 -11.92
N ARG A 19 1.34 -11.15 -11.32
CA ARG A 19 2.16 -12.24 -10.75
C ARG A 19 2.60 -11.98 -9.32
N PHE A 20 2.61 -10.72 -8.90
CA PHE A 20 2.94 -10.34 -7.55
C PHE A 20 1.80 -9.53 -6.95
N VAL A 21 1.47 -9.81 -5.70
CA VAL A 21 0.58 -8.99 -4.89
C VAL A 21 1.16 -8.80 -3.49
N ARG A 22 1.07 -7.58 -2.97
CA ARG A 22 1.33 -7.25 -1.57
C ARG A 22 0.08 -6.62 -0.98
N VAL A 23 -0.30 -7.06 0.20
CA VAL A 23 -1.32 -6.43 1.04
C VAL A 23 -0.77 -6.32 2.44
N GLY A 24 -0.91 -5.15 3.06
CA GLY A 24 -0.40 -4.96 4.40
C GLY A 24 -0.82 -3.66 5.04
N SER A 25 -0.12 -3.32 6.13
CA SER A 25 -0.34 -2.07 6.85
C SER A 25 0.68 -0.99 6.48
N SER A 26 1.81 -1.37 5.86
CA SER A 26 2.88 -0.42 5.55
C SER A 26 2.51 0.56 4.43
N ASN A 27 2.49 1.85 4.78
CA ASN A 27 2.42 2.95 3.81
C ASN A 27 3.75 3.06 3.05
N LEU A 28 3.73 3.67 1.87
CA LEU A 28 4.94 4.07 1.15
C LEU A 28 5.48 5.40 1.71
N ASN A 29 5.90 5.38 2.98
CA ASN A 29 6.54 6.51 3.66
C ASN A 29 7.65 6.02 4.62
N ASN A 30 8.55 6.92 5.02
CA ASN A 30 9.71 6.55 5.83
C ASN A 30 9.34 5.99 7.21
N ARG A 31 8.17 6.38 7.72
CA ARG A 31 7.64 5.96 9.02
C ARG A 31 7.22 4.50 9.04
N SER A 32 6.43 4.05 8.07
CA SER A 32 6.04 2.64 7.93
C SER A 32 7.23 1.75 7.54
N GLU A 33 8.24 2.30 6.85
CA GLU A 33 9.44 1.54 6.46
C GLU A 33 10.50 1.40 7.56
N GLY A 34 10.57 2.34 8.51
CA GLY A 34 11.67 2.41 9.48
C GLY A 34 11.29 2.51 10.97
N LEU A 35 10.03 2.82 11.30
CA LEU A 35 9.63 3.19 12.67
C LEU A 35 8.43 2.41 13.19
N ASP A 36 7.35 2.40 12.42
CA ASP A 36 6.09 1.81 12.85
C ASP A 36 6.17 0.27 12.79
N THR A 37 5.42 -0.40 13.65
CA THR A 37 5.31 -1.86 13.59
C THR A 37 4.26 -2.22 12.55
N GLU A 38 4.72 -2.73 11.41
CA GLU A 38 3.88 -3.08 10.28
C GLU A 38 3.80 -4.59 10.08
N CYS A 39 2.75 -5.05 9.40
CA CYS A 39 2.57 -6.43 9.00
C CYS A 39 2.10 -6.48 7.55
N ASP A 40 2.92 -7.08 6.70
CA ASP A 40 2.65 -7.23 5.28
C ASP A 40 2.70 -8.70 4.88
N ILE A 41 1.82 -9.07 3.94
CA ILE A 41 1.87 -10.35 3.24
C ILE A 41 2.13 -10.05 1.77
N ALA A 42 3.14 -10.71 1.21
CA ALA A 42 3.46 -10.66 -0.21
C ALA A 42 3.42 -12.07 -0.79
N LEU A 43 2.89 -12.18 -2.00
CA LEU A 43 2.82 -13.42 -2.76
C LEU A 43 3.30 -13.16 -4.19
N GLU A 44 4.28 -13.96 -4.62
CA GLU A 44 4.72 -14.05 -6.01
C GLU A 44 4.39 -15.44 -6.54
N THR A 45 3.92 -15.51 -7.79
CA THR A 45 3.51 -16.79 -8.37
C THR A 45 3.75 -16.91 -9.87
N VAL A 46 3.80 -18.17 -10.31
CA VAL A 46 3.74 -18.62 -11.71
C VAL A 46 2.58 -19.59 -11.94
N GLU A 47 1.82 -19.91 -10.90
CA GLU A 47 0.71 -20.86 -10.98
C GLU A 47 -0.54 -20.15 -11.49
N ALA A 48 -1.19 -20.74 -12.51
CA ALA A 48 -2.34 -20.14 -13.17
C ALA A 48 -3.50 -19.82 -12.19
N ALA A 49 -3.73 -20.67 -11.18
CA ALA A 49 -4.78 -20.44 -10.19
C ALA A 49 -4.49 -19.21 -9.30
N SER A 50 -3.25 -19.07 -8.84
CA SER A 50 -2.81 -17.94 -8.02
C SER A 50 -2.76 -16.65 -8.83
N GLN A 51 -2.28 -16.70 -10.08
CA GLN A 51 -2.36 -15.58 -11.02
C GLN A 51 -3.80 -15.13 -11.26
N LYS A 52 -4.74 -16.08 -11.42
CA LYS A 52 -6.16 -15.76 -11.55
C LYS A 52 -6.69 -15.01 -10.32
N ALA A 53 -6.30 -15.40 -9.10
CA ALA A 53 -6.71 -14.69 -7.90
C ALA A 53 -6.19 -13.24 -7.85
N ILE A 54 -4.96 -13.00 -8.32
CA ILE A 54 -4.39 -11.65 -8.43
C ILE A 54 -5.17 -10.81 -9.45
N LEU A 55 -5.47 -11.39 -10.62
CA LEU A 55 -6.29 -10.75 -11.65
C LEU A 55 -7.68 -10.42 -11.14
N ASP A 56 -8.33 -11.37 -10.45
CA ASP A 56 -9.67 -11.20 -9.91
C ASP A 56 -9.70 -10.05 -8.89
N LEU A 57 -8.69 -9.92 -8.03
CA LEU A 57 -8.55 -8.80 -7.09
C LEU A 57 -8.37 -7.46 -7.80
N ARG A 58 -7.49 -7.40 -8.81
CA ARG A 58 -7.27 -6.20 -9.62
C ARG A 58 -8.56 -5.75 -10.32
N ASP A 59 -9.24 -6.69 -10.95
CA ASP A 59 -10.45 -6.42 -11.73
C ASP A 59 -11.62 -5.99 -10.82
N ASP A 60 -11.73 -6.53 -9.60
CA ASP A 60 -12.70 -6.09 -8.60
C ASP A 60 -12.48 -4.63 -8.18
N LEU A 61 -11.23 -4.26 -7.87
CA LEU A 61 -10.90 -2.90 -7.45
C LEU A 61 -11.13 -1.87 -8.57
N LEU A 62 -10.75 -2.21 -9.81
CA LEU A 62 -11.02 -1.37 -10.97
C LEU A 62 -12.53 -1.22 -11.20
N ALA A 63 -13.29 -2.32 -11.13
CA ALA A 63 -14.73 -2.30 -11.29
C ALA A 63 -15.42 -1.41 -10.23
N GLU A 64 -14.99 -1.49 -8.97
CA GLU A 64 -15.48 -0.63 -7.89
C GLU A 64 -15.25 0.86 -8.21
N HIS A 65 -14.02 1.23 -8.59
CA HIS A 65 -13.67 2.62 -8.87
C HIS A 65 -14.34 3.19 -10.12
N LEU A 66 -14.62 2.35 -11.11
CA LEU A 66 -15.24 2.74 -12.39
C LEU A 66 -16.77 2.58 -12.39
N CYS A 67 -17.35 2.04 -11.31
CA CYS A 67 -18.75 1.65 -11.25
C CYS A 67 -19.15 0.73 -12.43
N ALA A 68 -18.29 -0.22 -12.75
CA ALA A 68 -18.43 -1.16 -13.86
C ALA A 68 -18.61 -2.60 -13.36
N ASN A 69 -18.89 -3.54 -14.27
CA ASN A 69 -18.86 -4.96 -13.95
C ASN A 69 -17.42 -5.49 -14.04
N LYS A 70 -17.03 -6.39 -13.13
CA LYS A 70 -15.72 -7.05 -13.12
C LYS A 70 -15.44 -7.77 -14.43
N GLU A 71 -16.45 -8.47 -14.97
CA GLU A 71 -16.34 -9.24 -16.21
C GLU A 71 -16.04 -8.32 -17.41
N ASP A 72 -16.60 -7.11 -17.42
CA ASP A 72 -16.32 -6.11 -18.45
C ASP A 72 -14.89 -5.58 -18.36
N VAL A 73 -14.40 -5.30 -17.14
CA VAL A 73 -13.00 -4.92 -16.90
C VAL A 73 -12.07 -6.00 -17.44
N SER A 74 -12.25 -7.25 -16.98
CA SER A 74 -11.39 -8.36 -17.37
C SER A 74 -11.38 -8.57 -18.88
N ARG A 75 -12.57 -8.59 -19.50
CA ARG A 75 -12.74 -8.75 -20.94
C ARG A 75 -12.05 -7.65 -21.74
N ILE A 76 -12.23 -6.38 -21.36
CA ILE A 76 -11.66 -5.25 -22.11
C ILE A 76 -10.13 -5.22 -21.97
N ILE A 77 -9.59 -5.51 -20.77
CA ILE A 77 -8.13 -5.62 -20.60
C ILE A 77 -7.57 -6.73 -21.48
N GLN A 78 -8.21 -7.90 -21.52
CA GLN A 78 -7.78 -9.02 -22.38
C GLN A 78 -7.86 -8.67 -23.88
N GLN A 79 -8.92 -7.97 -24.30
CA GLN A 79 -9.13 -7.58 -25.70
C GLN A 79 -8.14 -6.51 -26.17
N THR A 80 -7.81 -5.55 -25.31
CA THR A 80 -6.96 -4.40 -25.67
C THR A 80 -5.49 -4.63 -25.33
N GLY A 81 -5.19 -5.56 -24.42
CA GLY A 81 -3.86 -5.72 -23.84
C GLY A 81 -3.43 -4.55 -22.95
N SER A 82 -4.36 -3.67 -22.55
CA SER A 82 -4.03 -2.42 -21.84
C SER A 82 -5.04 -2.10 -20.74
N MET A 83 -4.54 -1.99 -19.50
CA MET A 83 -5.33 -1.54 -18.36
C MET A 83 -5.78 -0.08 -18.51
N LEU A 84 -4.92 0.78 -19.07
CA LEU A 84 -5.25 2.19 -19.30
C LEU A 84 -6.39 2.31 -20.32
N ALA A 85 -6.34 1.56 -21.42
CA ALA A 85 -7.43 1.56 -22.40
C ALA A 85 -8.75 1.08 -21.80
N ALA A 86 -8.71 0.07 -20.91
CA ALA A 86 -9.90 -0.39 -20.21
C ALA A 86 -10.48 0.68 -19.27
N ILE A 87 -9.62 1.41 -18.54
CA ILE A 87 -10.04 2.57 -17.74
C ILE A 87 -10.70 3.61 -18.64
N ASP A 88 -10.05 4.04 -19.73
CA ASP A 88 -10.59 5.05 -20.64
C ASP A 88 -11.97 4.68 -21.20
N ILE A 89 -12.17 3.41 -21.55
CA ILE A 89 -13.44 2.90 -22.09
C ILE A 89 -14.54 2.84 -21.02
N LEU A 90 -14.21 2.43 -19.79
CA LEU A 90 -15.18 2.17 -18.73
C LEU A 90 -15.46 3.38 -17.83
N ASN A 91 -14.62 4.42 -17.88
CA ASN A 91 -14.68 5.59 -17.00
C ASN A 91 -15.77 6.60 -17.41
N VAL A 92 -16.99 6.12 -17.64
CA VAL A 92 -18.13 6.89 -18.19
C VAL A 92 -19.22 7.19 -17.16
N ASN A 93 -19.10 6.64 -15.96
CA ASN A 93 -20.09 6.78 -14.89
C ASN A 93 -19.83 8.03 -14.04
N PRO A 94 -20.83 8.52 -13.27
CA PRO A 94 -20.63 9.61 -12.31
C PRO A 94 -19.58 9.30 -11.24
N ARG A 95 -19.45 8.01 -10.85
CA ARG A 95 -18.30 7.51 -10.09
C ARG A 95 -17.23 7.13 -11.09
N CYS A 96 -16.14 7.88 -11.09
CA CYS A 96 -15.08 7.79 -12.08
C CYS A 96 -13.72 8.14 -11.47
N LEU A 97 -12.67 7.66 -12.11
CA LEU A 97 -11.31 8.13 -11.88
C LEU A 97 -11.12 9.50 -12.55
N ARG A 98 -10.39 10.39 -11.89
CA ARG A 98 -10.05 11.71 -12.43
C ARG A 98 -8.55 11.78 -12.67
N PRO A 99 -8.10 12.42 -13.78
CA PRO A 99 -6.69 12.72 -13.96
C PRO A 99 -6.18 13.53 -12.78
N PHE A 100 -5.10 13.05 -12.16
CA PHE A 100 -4.38 13.81 -11.15
C PHE A 100 -3.25 14.57 -11.84
N GLU A 101 -3.55 15.79 -12.31
CA GLU A 101 -2.57 16.62 -12.99
C GLU A 101 -1.55 17.17 -12.00
N VAL A 102 -0.40 16.48 -11.92
CA VAL A 102 0.76 16.92 -11.16
C VAL A 102 1.85 17.34 -12.12
N ASP A 103 2.34 18.57 -11.98
CA ASP A 103 3.55 19.03 -12.64
C ASP A 103 4.76 18.40 -11.94
N THR A 104 5.27 17.31 -12.51
CA THR A 104 6.43 16.57 -11.96
C THR A 104 7.72 17.39 -11.97
N LEU A 105 7.76 18.52 -12.70
CA LEU A 105 8.91 19.42 -12.77
C LEU A 105 8.79 20.61 -11.79
N LYS A 106 7.57 20.93 -11.34
CA LYS A 106 7.31 21.99 -10.34
C LYS A 106 6.89 21.48 -8.97
N GLY A 107 6.76 20.17 -8.78
CA GLY A 107 6.52 19.58 -7.48
C GLY A 107 7.63 19.96 -6.50
N GLU A 108 7.28 20.47 -5.31
CA GLU A 108 8.24 20.76 -4.26
C GLU A 108 8.95 19.44 -3.85
N ILE A 109 10.17 19.25 -4.33
CA ILE A 109 11.08 18.16 -3.93
C ILE A 109 11.70 18.38 -2.55
N THR A 110 11.54 19.57 -1.99
CA THR A 110 12.00 19.93 -0.66
C THR A 110 10.92 19.58 0.36
N SER A 111 11.29 18.81 1.37
CA SER A 111 10.43 18.56 2.52
C SER A 111 9.97 19.89 3.14
N LEU A 112 8.67 20.04 3.37
CA LEU A 112 8.14 21.14 4.16
C LEU A 112 8.83 21.16 5.54
N ILE A 113 8.95 22.35 6.13
CA ILE A 113 9.52 22.49 7.47
C ILE A 113 8.68 21.64 8.44
N GLY A 114 9.31 20.62 9.05
CA GLY A 114 8.65 19.70 9.98
C GLY A 114 8.28 18.32 9.41
N THR A 115 8.38 18.07 8.10
CA THR A 115 8.12 16.73 7.54
C THR A 115 9.05 15.67 8.13
N GLY A 116 10.31 16.00 8.42
CA GLY A 116 11.24 15.09 9.09
C GLY A 116 10.89 14.72 10.55
N ILE A 117 9.92 15.42 11.16
CA ILE A 117 9.34 15.07 12.47
C ILE A 117 8.14 14.12 12.28
N VAL A 118 7.33 14.36 11.25
CA VAL A 118 6.11 13.57 10.96
C VAL A 118 6.44 12.24 10.30
N ASP A 119 7.39 12.24 9.36
CA ASP A 119 7.91 11.10 8.59
C ASP A 119 9.46 11.02 8.70
N PRO A 120 10.01 10.66 9.87
CA PRO A 120 11.46 10.58 10.07
C PRO A 120 12.05 9.39 9.30
N LYS A 121 13.23 9.57 8.68
CA LYS A 121 13.98 8.49 8.01
C LYS A 121 14.52 7.40 8.95
N GLN A 122 14.62 7.69 10.25
CA GLN A 122 15.14 6.80 11.28
C GLN A 122 14.65 7.28 12.66
N PRO A 123 14.69 6.43 13.71
CA PRO A 123 14.25 6.83 15.05
C PRO A 123 15.00 8.09 15.49
N PHE A 124 14.26 9.14 15.83
CA PHE A 124 14.88 10.33 16.40
C PHE A 124 15.30 10.05 17.84
N TRP A 125 16.53 10.46 18.16
CA TRP A 125 17.04 10.47 19.52
C TRP A 125 16.26 11.52 20.34
N PRO A 126 15.77 11.22 21.57
CA PRO A 126 16.30 10.24 22.52
C PRO A 126 15.24 9.20 22.94
N ILE A 127 15.09 8.11 22.20
CA ILE A 127 14.56 6.87 22.77
C ILE A 127 15.72 5.88 22.81
N PRO A 128 16.48 5.81 23.92
CA PRO A 128 17.57 4.85 24.05
C PRO A 128 17.00 3.44 23.88
N GLU A 129 17.72 2.55 23.19
CA GLU A 129 17.34 1.15 23.09
C GLU A 129 17.35 0.50 24.48
N ILE A 130 16.20 0.49 25.17
CA ILE A 130 15.99 -0.26 26.42
C ILE A 130 15.84 -1.76 26.11
N LYS A 131 16.68 -2.33 25.24
CA LYS A 131 16.58 -3.74 24.81
C LYS A 131 17.73 -4.64 25.25
N SER A 132 18.82 -4.13 25.84
CA SER A 132 19.93 -5.01 26.29
C SER A 132 20.12 -5.13 27.81
N GLY A 133 19.76 -4.10 28.59
CA GLY A 133 19.99 -4.08 30.05
C GLY A 133 18.96 -4.87 30.87
N ILE A 134 17.67 -4.71 30.56
CA ILE A 134 16.58 -5.29 31.35
C ILE A 134 16.56 -6.82 31.26
N ARG A 135 16.83 -7.39 30.07
CA ARG A 135 16.86 -8.85 29.87
C ARG A 135 17.98 -9.53 30.67
N LYS A 136 19.15 -8.89 30.78
CA LYS A 136 20.28 -9.36 31.62
C LYS A 136 20.00 -9.23 33.12
N LEU A 137 19.19 -8.26 33.53
CA LEU A 137 18.82 -8.08 34.94
C LEU A 137 17.83 -9.17 35.40
N PHE A 138 16.81 -9.47 34.58
CA PHE A 138 15.84 -10.53 34.87
C PHE A 138 16.45 -11.94 34.79
N SER A 139 17.40 -12.19 33.87
CA SER A 139 18.08 -13.49 33.80
C SER A 139 19.04 -13.75 34.98
N ARG A 140 19.47 -12.69 35.69
CA ARG A 140 20.32 -12.81 36.89
C ARG A 140 19.53 -13.00 38.18
N LEU A 141 18.26 -12.62 38.20
CA LEU A 141 17.38 -12.79 39.37
C LEU A 141 16.75 -14.18 39.44
N SER A 142 16.62 -14.90 38.32
CA SER A 142 16.06 -16.26 38.29
C SER A 142 17.03 -17.36 38.74
N PHE A 143 18.33 -17.07 38.89
CA PHE A 143 19.35 -18.06 39.28
C PHE A 143 19.70 -18.08 40.78
N ARG A 144 19.06 -17.25 41.61
CA ARG A 144 19.34 -17.17 43.07
C ARG A 144 18.25 -17.77 43.97
N ARG A 145 17.37 -18.62 43.44
CA ARG A 145 16.32 -19.31 44.22
C ARG A 145 16.28 -20.84 44.08
N ALA A 146 17.37 -21.44 43.62
CA ALA A 146 17.54 -22.90 43.66
C ALA A 146 18.88 -23.24 44.33
N ALA A 147 18.90 -23.18 45.66
CA ALA A 147 19.82 -23.85 46.56
C ALA A 147 19.15 -23.94 47.94
#